data_AF-A0A3D1QAJ4-F1
#
_entry.id   AF-A0A3D1QAJ4-F1
#
_cell.length_a   1.000
_cell.length_b   1.000
_cell.length_c   1.000
_cell.angle_alpha   90.00
_cell.angle_beta   90.00
_cell.angle_gamma   90.00
#
_symmetry.space_group_name_H-M   'P 1'
#
loop_
_entity.id
_entity.type
_entity.pdbx_description
1 polymer ?
#
loop_
_entity_poly.entity_id
_entity_poly.type
_entity_poly.pdbx_seq_one_letter_code
_entity_poly.pdbx_strand_id
1 'polypeptide(L)'
;DYVTKPFNTLELMARVRSQLRRYVTLGDIHLQNHDILQSGGLRFDLQSHTLTVDGDPVRLTATETRIVELLMRSPGRIFPAEEIYARVWGETAYGVENTVMVHIRRIREKIEINP
;
A
#
# COMPACT_ATOMS: atom_id res chain seq x y z
N ASP A 1 21.84 7.92 27.56
CA ASP A 1 20.59 7.40 28.13
C ASP A 1 19.55 8.49 28.33
N TYR A 2 18.54 8.58 27.46
CA TYR A 2 17.12 8.76 27.78
C TYR A 2 16.32 8.95 26.48
N VAL A 3 15.20 8.24 26.37
CA VAL A 3 14.14 8.58 25.41
C VAL A 3 12.82 8.52 26.21
N THR A 4 11.97 9.54 26.10
CA THR A 4 10.73 9.73 26.89
C THR A 4 9.50 9.11 26.23
N LYS A 5 8.82 8.17 26.90
CA LYS A 5 7.58 7.50 26.42
C LYS A 5 6.47 8.47 25.96
N PRO A 6 5.57 8.05 25.04
CA PRO A 6 5.47 6.72 24.45
C PRO A 6 5.99 6.72 23.00
N PHE A 7 7.00 5.91 22.72
CA PHE A 7 7.21 5.35 21.38
C PHE A 7 7.18 3.84 21.52
N ASN A 8 6.49 3.20 20.59
CA ASN A 8 6.38 1.77 20.52
C ASN A 8 7.71 1.23 19.97
N THR A 9 8.45 0.45 20.76
CA THR A 9 9.75 -0.12 20.37
C THR A 9 9.67 -0.93 19.06
N LEU A 10 8.50 -1.49 18.73
CA LEU A 10 8.25 -2.16 17.45
C LEU A 10 8.30 -1.19 16.26
N GLU A 11 7.79 0.03 16.43
CA GLU A 11 7.76 1.06 15.37
C GLU A 11 9.17 1.53 15.03
N LEU A 12 10.01 1.76 16.04
CA LEU A 12 11.40 2.14 15.84
C LEU A 12 12.16 1.04 15.08
N MET A 13 12.01 -0.22 15.50
CA MET A 13 12.64 -1.36 14.83
C MET A 13 12.13 -1.54 13.40
N ALA A 14 10.85 -1.31 13.14
CA ALA A 14 10.28 -1.38 11.80
C ALA A 14 10.80 -0.24 10.89
N ARG A 15 10.90 0.99 11.39
CA ARG A 15 11.52 2.11 10.67
C ARG A 15 12.98 1.86 10.32
N VAL A 16 13.76 1.32 11.26
CA VAL A 16 15.16 0.94 11.03
C VAL A 16 15.27 -0.15 9.96
N ARG A 17 14.44 -1.20 10.02
CA ARG A 17 14.42 -2.26 9.00
C ARG A 17 14.03 -1.73 7.62
N SER A 18 13.02 -0.85 7.54
CA SER A 18 12.59 -0.21 6.30
C SER A 18 13.70 0.65 5.68
N GLN A 19 14.39 1.46 6.50
CA GLN A 19 15.52 2.29 6.07
C GLN A 19 16.69 1.44 5.53
N LEU A 20 17.04 0.35 6.21
CA LEU A 20 18.13 -0.54 5.78
C LEU A 20 17.79 -1.29 4.48
N ARG A 21 16.54 -1.76 4.32
CA ARG A 21 16.10 -2.41 3.07
C ARG A 21 16.14 -1.48 1.86
N ARG A 22 15.76 -0.21 2.04
CA ARG A 22 15.85 0.81 0.98
C ARG A 22 17.28 0.97 0.44
N TYR A 23 18.28 0.80 1.30
CA TYR A 23 19.70 0.79 0.90
C TYR A 23 20.10 -0.47 0.12
N VAL A 24 19.53 -1.64 0.44
CA VAL A 24 19.84 -2.92 -0.21
C VAL A 24 19.14 -3.06 -1.57
N THR A 25 17.89 -2.62 -1.70
CA THR A 25 17.12 -2.72 -2.96
C THR A 25 17.68 -1.82 -4.08
N LEU A 26 18.42 -0.76 -3.74
CA LEU A 26 19.20 0.03 -4.70
C LEU A 26 20.31 -0.78 -5.40
N GLY A 27 20.68 -1.96 -4.89
CA GLY A 27 21.69 -2.84 -5.48
C GLY A 27 21.16 -3.93 -6.43
N ASP A 28 19.84 -4.14 -6.50
CA ASP A 28 19.24 -5.28 -7.23
C ASP A 28 18.33 -4.82 -8.40
N ILE A 29 18.69 -3.67 -9.00
CA ILE A 29 17.94 -3.02 -10.09
C ILE A 29 18.20 -3.74 -11.42
N HIS A 30 17.82 -5.00 -11.58
CA HIS A 30 17.92 -5.69 -12.89
C HIS A 30 16.84 -6.74 -13.17
N LEU A 31 15.58 -6.50 -12.80
CA LEU A 31 14.44 -7.18 -13.42
C LEU A 31 13.40 -6.14 -13.82
N GLN A 32 13.49 -5.65 -15.05
CA GLN A 32 12.42 -4.91 -15.72
C GLN A 32 11.26 -5.85 -15.99
N ASN A 33 10.52 -6.18 -14.95
CA ASN A 33 9.29 -6.93 -15.07
C ASN A 33 8.15 -5.91 -15.14
N HIS A 34 7.60 -5.68 -16.34
CA HIS A 34 6.49 -4.74 -16.56
C HIS A 34 5.23 -5.07 -15.74
N ASP A 35 5.19 -6.29 -15.18
CA ASP A 35 4.10 -6.79 -14.35
C ASP A 35 4.23 -6.45 -12.86
N ILE A 36 5.22 -5.66 -12.45
CA ILE A 36 5.43 -5.33 -11.04
C ILE A 36 5.38 -3.82 -10.81
N LEU A 37 4.49 -3.40 -9.91
CA LEU A 37 4.40 -2.03 -9.42
C LEU A 37 5.11 -1.93 -8.07
N GLN A 38 6.00 -0.94 -7.92
CA GLN A 38 6.78 -0.77 -6.69
C GLN A 38 6.71 0.68 -6.19
N SER A 39 6.44 0.84 -4.90
CA SER A 39 6.39 2.14 -4.22
C SER A 39 6.88 2.02 -2.77
N GLY A 40 8.12 2.43 -2.53
CA GLY A 40 8.77 2.23 -1.22
C GLY A 40 8.86 0.74 -0.86
N GLY A 41 8.35 0.38 0.31
CA GLY A 41 8.25 -1.02 0.75
C GLY A 41 7.12 -1.82 0.09
N LEU A 42 6.22 -1.18 -0.66
CA LEU A 42 5.11 -1.86 -1.34
C LEU A 42 5.58 -2.45 -2.67
N ARG A 43 5.25 -3.71 -2.90
CA ARG A 43 5.43 -4.38 -4.19
C ARG A 43 4.14 -5.11 -4.56
N PHE A 44 3.59 -4.80 -5.72
CA PHE A 44 2.37 -5.39 -6.24
C PHE A 44 2.67 -6.13 -7.54
N ASP A 45 2.28 -7.39 -7.59
CA ASP A 45 2.37 -8.23 -8.78
C ASP A 45 1.04 -8.21 -9.54
N LEU A 46 1.07 -7.75 -10.79
CA LEU A 46 -0.10 -7.59 -11.65
C LEU A 46 -0.66 -8.91 -12.17
N GLN A 47 0.15 -9.97 -12.25
CA GLN A 47 -0.33 -11.28 -12.72
C GLN A 47 -1.03 -12.05 -11.61
N SER A 48 -0.42 -12.09 -10.42
CA SER A 48 -0.99 -12.80 -9.27
C SER A 48 -1.95 -11.95 -8.44
N HIS A 49 -2.03 -10.64 -8.69
CA HIS A 49 -2.79 -9.67 -7.89
C HIS A 49 -2.43 -9.72 -6.39
N THR A 50 -1.14 -9.90 -6.09
CA THR A 50 -0.63 -9.99 -4.72
C THR A 50 0.16 -8.77 -4.31
N LEU A 51 -0.08 -8.28 -3.09
CA LEU A 51 0.70 -7.21 -2.46
C LEU A 51 1.66 -7.80 -1.42
N THR A 52 2.90 -7.32 -1.42
CA THR A 52 3.83 -7.47 -0.30
C THR A 52 4.22 -6.11 0.28
N VAL A 53 4.46 -6.08 1.58
CA VAL A 53 4.99 -4.92 2.31
C VAL A 53 6.32 -5.36 2.90
N ASP A 54 7.41 -4.73 2.48
CA ASP A 54 8.76 -5.04 2.91
C ASP A 54 9.16 -6.52 2.72
N GLY A 55 8.55 -7.18 1.72
CA GLY A 55 8.74 -8.60 1.40
C GLY A 55 7.71 -9.54 2.00
N ASP A 56 6.94 -9.09 3.00
CA ASP A 56 5.92 -9.91 3.66
C ASP A 56 4.58 -9.82 2.91
N PRO A 57 3.91 -10.94 2.58
CA PRO A 57 2.64 -10.91 1.86
C PRO A 57 1.50 -10.36 2.71
N VAL A 58 0.71 -9.46 2.13
CA VAL A 58 -0.47 -8.87 2.77
C VAL A 58 -1.74 -9.37 2.10
N ARG A 59 -2.66 -9.91 2.91
CA ARG A 59 -3.95 -10.40 2.43
C ARG A 59 -4.96 -9.27 2.27
N LEU A 60 -5.30 -9.00 1.03
CA LEU A 60 -6.36 -8.07 0.64
C LEU A 60 -7.59 -8.83 0.13
N THR A 61 -8.76 -8.25 0.34
CA THR A 61 -9.99 -8.68 -0.35
C THR A 61 -9.94 -8.22 -1.81
N ALA A 62 -10.76 -8.82 -2.68
CA ALA A 62 -10.81 -8.45 -4.10
C ALA A 62 -10.98 -6.94 -4.34
N THR A 63 -11.85 -6.28 -3.58
CA THR A 63 -12.06 -4.83 -3.66
C THR A 63 -10.83 -4.03 -3.22
N GLU A 64 -10.22 -4.40 -2.11
CA GLU A 64 -9.02 -3.72 -1.60
C GLU A 64 -7.84 -3.87 -2.58
N THR A 65 -7.68 -5.06 -3.16
CA THR A 65 -6.68 -5.34 -4.20
C THR A 65 -6.88 -4.41 -5.40
N ARG A 66 -8.12 -4.26 -5.90
CA ARG A 66 -8.43 -3.35 -7.01
C ARG A 66 -8.16 -1.88 -6.68
N ILE A 67 -8.45 -1.45 -5.45
CA ILE A 67 -8.14 -0.09 -4.99
C ILE A 67 -6.62 0.13 -4.96
N VAL A 68 -5.86 -0.79 -4.36
CA VAL A 68 -4.39 -0.68 -4.28
C VAL A 68 -3.78 -0.66 -5.68
N GLU A 69 -4.21 -1.56 -6.57
CA GLU A 69 -3.75 -1.58 -7.95
C GLU A 69 -4.01 -0.26 -8.67
N LEU A 70 -5.24 0.29 -8.55
CA LEU A 70 -5.61 1.57 -9.15
C LEU A 70 -4.67 2.69 -8.68
N LEU A 71 -4.41 2.78 -7.38
CA LEU A 71 -3.54 3.81 -6.81
C LEU A 71 -2.07 3.61 -7.22
N MET A 72 -1.58 2.37 -7.19
CA MET A 72 -0.19 2.05 -7.55
C MET A 72 0.11 2.20 -9.04
N ARG A 73 -0.90 2.10 -9.92
CA ARG A 73 -0.76 2.41 -11.36
C ARG A 73 -0.63 3.90 -11.65
N SER A 74 -0.98 4.77 -10.71
CA SER A 74 -0.95 6.23 -10.89
C SER A 74 -0.36 6.93 -9.66
N PRO A 75 0.93 6.67 -9.35
CA PRO A 75 1.57 7.23 -8.16
C PRO A 75 1.60 8.76 -8.24
N GLY A 76 1.27 9.42 -7.12
CA GLY A 76 1.23 10.88 -7.01
C GLY A 76 -0.04 11.55 -7.56
N ARG A 77 -0.94 10.79 -8.21
CA ARG A 77 -2.25 11.31 -8.64
C ARG A 77 -3.24 11.29 -7.48
N ILE A 78 -3.94 12.41 -7.29
CA ILE A 78 -5.05 12.50 -6.33
C ILE A 78 -6.31 11.94 -6.99
N PHE A 79 -7.02 11.05 -6.29
CA PHE A 79 -8.29 10.48 -6.73
C PHE A 79 -9.43 10.91 -5.79
N PRO A 80 -10.50 11.52 -6.31
CA PRO A 80 -11.75 11.69 -5.57
C PRO A 80 -12.36 10.33 -5.20
N ALA A 81 -13.10 10.26 -4.10
CA ALA A 81 -13.72 9.01 -3.63
C ALA A 81 -14.70 8.45 -4.68
N GLU A 82 -15.44 9.32 -5.35
CA GLU A 82 -16.38 8.97 -6.42
C GLU A 82 -15.66 8.35 -7.62
N GLU A 83 -14.45 8.82 -7.95
CA GLU A 83 -13.66 8.27 -9.04
C GLU A 83 -13.13 6.87 -8.70
N ILE A 84 -12.64 6.68 -7.46
CA ILE A 84 -12.23 5.36 -6.98
C ILE A 84 -13.42 4.40 -7.05
N TYR A 85 -14.59 4.84 -6.58
CA TYR A 85 -15.80 4.03 -6.62
C TYR A 85 -16.15 3.62 -8.05
N ALA A 86 -16.25 4.59 -8.96
CA ALA A 86 -16.62 4.34 -10.35
C ALA A 86 -15.67 3.36 -11.05
N ARG A 87 -14.36 3.47 -10.80
CA ARG A 87 -13.36 2.57 -11.42
C ARG A 87 -13.33 1.18 -10.80
N VAL A 88 -13.55 1.07 -9.49
CA VAL A 88 -13.43 -0.21 -8.77
C VAL A 88 -14.74 -1.00 -8.82
N TRP A 89 -15.90 -0.34 -8.78
CA TRP A 89 -17.20 -1.00 -8.86
C TRP A 89 -17.79 -1.03 -10.28
N GLY A 90 -17.36 -0.12 -11.18
CA GLY A 90 -17.86 -0.08 -12.55
C GLY A 90 -19.24 0.57 -12.71
N GLU A 91 -19.67 1.33 -11.71
CA GLU A 91 -21.01 1.94 -11.63
C GLU A 91 -20.93 3.43 -11.31
N THR A 92 -21.97 4.20 -11.64
CA THR A 92 -22.08 5.60 -11.22
C THR A 92 -22.27 5.70 -9.72
N ALA A 93 -21.44 6.52 -9.08
CA ALA A 93 -21.42 6.76 -7.65
C ALA A 93 -22.70 7.45 -7.12
N TYR A 94 -23.40 6.83 -6.17
CA TYR A 94 -24.44 7.45 -5.35
C TYR A 94 -24.17 7.20 -3.86
N GLY A 95 -23.86 8.23 -3.07
CA GLY A 95 -23.66 8.10 -1.61
C GLY A 95 -22.45 7.23 -1.19
N VAL A 96 -21.32 7.39 -1.87
CA VAL A 96 -20.20 6.43 -1.88
C VAL A 96 -19.02 6.74 -0.95
N GLU A 97 -18.95 7.95 -0.38
CA GLU A 97 -17.81 8.37 0.44
C GLU A 97 -17.53 7.37 1.57
N ASN A 98 -18.57 6.95 2.29
CA ASN A 98 -18.41 5.99 3.39
C ASN A 98 -17.87 4.62 2.93
N THR A 99 -18.29 4.13 1.76
CA THR A 99 -17.85 2.82 1.25
C THR A 99 -16.36 2.84 0.92
N VAL A 100 -15.90 3.82 0.14
CA VAL A 100 -14.48 3.93 -0.23
C VAL A 100 -13.62 4.14 1.00
N MET A 101 -14.04 5.03 1.90
CA MET A 101 -13.26 5.36 3.10
C MET A 101 -13.08 4.17 4.05
N VAL A 102 -14.08 3.28 4.17
CA VAL A 102 -13.94 2.04 4.95
C VAL A 102 -12.89 1.11 4.34
N HIS A 103 -12.85 0.97 3.01
CA HIS A 103 -11.82 0.17 2.36
C HIS A 103 -10.43 0.80 2.47
N ILE A 104 -10.30 2.12 2.30
CA ILE A 104 -9.04 2.83 2.51
C ILE A 104 -8.52 2.61 3.92
N ARG A 105 -9.38 2.77 4.94
CA ARG A 105 -9.00 2.51 6.34
C ARG A 105 -8.49 1.08 6.54
N ARG A 106 -9.21 0.07 6.04
CA ARG A 106 -8.80 -1.34 6.16
C ARG A 106 -7.50 -1.63 5.43
N ILE A 107 -7.25 -1.00 4.28
CA ILE A 107 -5.98 -1.11 3.55
C ILE A 107 -4.86 -0.55 4.42
N ARG A 108 -5.03 0.66 4.97
CA ARG A 108 -4.02 1.30 5.84
C ARG A 108 -3.73 0.47 7.07
N GLU A 109 -4.76 -0.07 7.74
CA GLU A 109 -4.59 -1.00 8.88
C GLU A 109 -3.78 -2.26 8.54
N LYS A 110 -3.74 -2.67 7.26
CA LYS A 110 -2.99 -3.85 6.80
C LYS A 110 -1.58 -3.55 6.31
N ILE A 111 -1.31 -2.32 5.84
CA ILE A 111 -0.03 -1.97 5.19
C ILE A 111 0.80 -0.97 5.98
N GLU A 112 0.19 -0.20 6.88
CA GLU A 112 0.85 0.80 7.69
C GLU A 112 1.15 0.26 9.09
N ILE A 113 2.28 0.66 9.65
CA ILE A 113 2.65 0.34 11.03
C ILE A 113 1.75 1.11 12.02
N ASN A 114 1.22 2.27 11.61
CA ASN A 114 0.26 3.08 12.34
C ASN A 114 -0.76 3.67 11.34
N PRO A 115 -2.00 3.16 11.32
CA PRO A 115 -3.06 3.62 10.40
C PRO A 115 -3.66 4.97 10.79
#